data_AF-A0A1C7MEA5-F1
#
_entry.id   AF-A0A1C7MEA5-F1
#
_cell.length_a   1.000
_cell.length_b   1.000
_cell.length_c   1.000
_cell.angle_alpha   90.00
_cell.angle_beta   90.00
_cell.angle_gamma   90.00
#
_symmetry.space_group_name_H-M   'P 1'
#
loop_
_entity.id
_entity.type
_entity.pdbx_description
1 polymer ?
#
loop_
_entity_poly.entity_id
_entity_poly.type
_entity_poly.pdbx_seq_one_letter_code
_entity_poly.pdbx_strand_id
1 'polypeptide(L)'
;MPVERRGHVLVGRDAIMAALHAPRPEGPLRASDCRTLALLDDRWLISSPNMSFIPEIPIYKEGEVFGLCADAMLNVFELWKWPQFYDQSLPHAMSAPGNPDLIGNLTHLSFPMEDDMHVLPVFTDSRAPWWHFNSNDFHVDLEIPGAQVGWLSAPVVIRLHEAVIEATLCVRSTLDGDGKITADSARFIWRLVQRLRSAVVRLEEIPMSTFEVAEWFREVQRLLLEVRAWIIHMIVVHPRLANPAFDNSSHVLPLRGVLTGHLSLAENLFRCGIPVWWVRPAHTLTTATVIMRVVNMIPASIHFNPKTLMKHGKYTHVAPRWLHTSTFDNLSESIVQQLHHFSLTNRPTLRKLAPVWQETSQRSNDDGVTGQADDSPALAVGYPNVDDINHGGAAEDWEVEVEVAGVNIPCKSPVPEGS
;
A
#
# COMPACT_ATOMS: atom_id res chain seq x y z
N MET A 1 -24.77 25.94 33.08
CA MET A 1 -23.86 25.49 32.00
C MET A 1 -22.56 26.27 32.17
N PRO A 2 -21.45 25.68 32.64
CA PRO A 2 -20.19 26.38 32.65
C PRO A 2 -19.67 26.48 31.21
N VAL A 3 -19.28 27.68 30.81
CA VAL A 3 -18.62 27.98 29.54
C VAL A 3 -17.35 27.13 29.47
N GLU A 4 -17.29 26.17 28.54
CA GLU A 4 -16.05 25.43 28.25
C GLU A 4 -14.94 26.45 28.01
N ARG A 5 -13.85 26.33 28.78
CA ARG A 5 -12.63 27.11 28.56
C ARG A 5 -12.15 26.81 27.15
N ARG A 6 -12.47 27.68 26.18
CA ARG A 6 -11.87 27.64 24.85
C ARG A 6 -10.37 27.84 25.03
N GLY A 7 -9.61 26.77 24.89
CA GLY A 7 -8.15 26.84 24.94
C GLY A 7 -7.61 27.79 23.87
N HIS A 8 -6.48 28.41 24.14
CA HIS A 8 -5.80 29.22 23.14
C HIS A 8 -5.18 28.31 22.08
N VAL A 9 -5.17 28.75 20.82
CA VAL A 9 -4.54 28.01 19.73
C VAL A 9 -3.04 27.87 19.99
N LEU A 10 -2.51 26.66 19.82
CA LEU A 10 -1.07 26.42 19.88
C LEU A 10 -0.45 26.86 18.55
N VAL A 11 0.39 27.89 18.59
CA VAL A 11 1.03 28.46 17.39
C VAL A 11 2.51 28.11 17.41
N GLY A 12 2.95 27.39 16.36
CA GLY A 12 4.34 27.04 16.16
C GLY A 12 4.83 25.86 17.00
N ARG A 13 6.02 25.37 16.64
CA ARG A 13 6.64 24.17 17.24
C ARG A 13 6.87 24.32 18.74
N ASP A 14 7.29 25.50 19.20
CA ASP A 14 7.61 25.73 20.62
C ASP A 14 6.37 25.62 21.51
N ALA A 15 5.21 26.13 21.06
CA ALA A 15 3.95 26.00 21.78
C ALA A 15 3.48 24.53 21.85
N ILE A 16 3.68 23.77 20.77
CA ILE A 16 3.38 22.33 20.73
C ILE A 16 4.29 21.56 21.70
N MET A 17 5.58 21.86 21.73
CA MET A 17 6.53 21.23 22.66
C MET A 17 6.23 21.62 24.11
N ALA A 18 5.81 22.87 24.38
CA ALA A 18 5.36 23.27 25.72
C ALA A 18 4.10 22.50 26.16
N ALA A 19 3.14 22.31 25.25
CA ALA A 19 1.91 21.54 25.52
C ALA A 19 2.19 20.05 25.78
N LEU A 20 3.21 19.47 25.14
CA LEU A 20 3.68 18.10 25.39
C LEU A 20 4.14 17.90 26.84
N HIS A 21 4.70 18.93 27.47
CA HIS A 21 5.20 18.89 28.84
C HIS A 21 4.14 19.29 29.88
N ALA A 22 2.92 19.63 29.45
CA ALA A 22 1.85 20.03 30.36
C ALA A 22 1.37 18.83 31.21
N PRO A 23 0.95 19.07 32.47
CA PRO A 23 0.37 18.02 33.30
C PRO A 23 -0.84 17.39 32.63
N ARG A 24 -0.83 16.06 32.52
CA ARG A 24 -1.90 15.31 31.86
C ARG A 24 -3.21 15.44 32.65
N PRO A 25 -4.34 15.80 32.02
CA PRO A 25 -5.64 15.72 32.69
C PRO A 25 -6.02 14.25 32.92
N GLU A 26 -6.59 13.97 34.10
CA GLU A 26 -7.08 12.64 34.46
C GLU A 26 -8.28 12.27 33.58
N GLY A 27 -8.11 11.27 32.70
CA GLY A 27 -9.19 10.78 31.83
C GLY A 27 -8.71 10.01 30.59
N PRO A 28 -9.64 9.30 29.92
CA PRO A 28 -9.38 8.72 28.60
C PRO A 28 -9.16 9.82 27.55
N LEU A 29 -8.40 9.50 26.50
CA LEU A 29 -8.22 10.41 25.37
C LEU A 29 -9.54 10.59 24.61
N ARG A 30 -9.77 11.79 24.13
CA ARG A 30 -10.82 12.09 23.15
C ARG A 30 -10.28 11.89 21.74
N ALA A 31 -11.17 11.77 20.76
CA ALA A 31 -10.76 11.67 19.36
C ALA A 31 -10.02 12.93 18.84
N SER A 32 -10.27 14.09 19.47
CA SER A 32 -9.57 15.34 19.19
C SER A 32 -8.18 15.44 19.83
N ASP A 33 -7.85 14.53 20.76
CA ASP A 33 -6.56 14.47 21.42
C ASP A 33 -5.53 13.72 20.57
N CYS A 34 -4.26 13.87 20.93
CA CYS A 34 -3.14 13.36 20.18
C CYS A 34 -2.35 12.37 21.05
N ARG A 35 -2.66 11.08 20.93
CA ARG A 35 -1.73 10.03 21.40
C ARG A 35 -0.41 10.15 20.66
N THR A 36 -0.49 10.41 19.36
CA THR A 36 0.63 10.83 18.54
C THR A 36 0.26 12.01 17.66
N LEU A 37 1.26 12.83 17.37
CA LEU A 37 1.17 14.01 16.51
C LEU A 37 2.40 14.04 15.60
N ALA A 38 2.20 14.35 14.33
CA ALA A 38 3.27 14.69 13.39
C ALA A 38 2.96 16.03 12.70
N LEU A 39 4.03 16.77 12.40
CA LEU A 39 3.95 17.99 11.59
C LEU A 39 3.97 17.58 10.12
N LEU A 40 3.02 18.06 9.32
CA LEU A 40 3.05 17.92 7.86
C LEU A 40 3.66 19.17 7.21
N ASP A 41 3.11 20.33 7.55
CA ASP A 41 3.65 21.65 7.24
C ASP A 41 3.25 22.65 8.35
N ASP A 42 3.49 23.95 8.15
CA ASP A 42 3.13 24.99 9.13
C ASP A 42 1.62 25.14 9.35
N ARG A 43 0.79 24.65 8.42
CA ARG A 43 -0.67 24.80 8.40
C ARG A 43 -1.42 23.52 8.73
N TRP A 44 -0.80 22.37 8.52
CA TRP A 44 -1.41 21.05 8.59
C TRP A 44 -0.62 20.12 9.48
N LEU A 45 -1.37 19.38 10.29
CA LEU A 45 -0.87 18.44 11.26
C LEU A 45 -1.62 17.13 11.11
N ILE A 46 -1.00 16.05 11.58
CA ILE A 46 -1.63 14.73 11.60
C ILE A 46 -1.60 14.23 13.02
N SER A 47 -2.76 13.95 13.59
CA SER A 47 -2.87 13.41 14.93
C SER A 47 -3.60 12.08 14.91
N SER A 48 -3.19 11.16 15.78
CA SER A 48 -3.99 9.99 16.09
C SER A 48 -4.33 9.93 17.57
N PRO A 49 -5.60 9.66 17.93
CA PRO A 49 -6.00 9.43 19.31
C PRO A 49 -5.73 7.98 19.76
N ASN A 50 -5.64 7.02 18.83
CA ASN A 50 -5.50 5.58 19.15
C ASN A 50 -4.23 4.92 18.60
N MET A 51 -3.47 5.57 17.72
CA MET A 51 -2.24 5.02 17.17
C MET A 51 -0.99 5.58 17.85
N SER A 52 0.02 4.72 18.00
CA SER A 52 1.36 5.04 18.52
C SER A 52 2.33 5.54 17.45
N PHE A 53 1.87 5.66 16.20
CA PHE A 53 2.65 6.12 15.06
C PHE A 53 1.79 6.92 14.08
N ILE A 54 2.44 7.64 13.19
CA ILE A 54 1.82 8.31 12.03
C ILE A 54 2.45 7.75 10.75
N PRO A 55 1.68 7.18 9.81
CA PRO A 55 2.19 6.75 8.51
C PRO A 55 2.46 7.96 7.61
N GLU A 56 3.41 7.81 6.67
CA GLU A 56 3.56 8.73 5.55
C GLU A 56 2.23 8.88 4.79
N ILE A 57 1.88 10.11 4.40
CA ILE A 57 0.64 10.39 3.68
C ILE A 57 0.85 10.18 2.17
N PRO A 58 -0.12 9.54 1.47
CA PRO A 58 -0.17 9.51 0.02
C PRO A 58 -0.45 10.91 -0.57
N ILE A 59 0.60 11.73 -0.72
CA ILE A 59 0.52 13.04 -1.38
C ILE A 59 1.25 12.93 -2.71
N TYR A 60 0.52 13.13 -3.80
CA TYR A 60 1.11 13.26 -5.13
C TYR A 60 1.63 14.67 -5.33
N LYS A 61 2.91 14.82 -5.69
CA LYS A 61 3.50 16.13 -5.97
C LYS A 61 3.38 16.45 -7.45
N GLU A 62 3.05 17.71 -7.72
CA GLU A 62 2.99 18.22 -9.09
C GLU A 62 4.35 18.04 -9.80
N GLY A 63 4.32 17.45 -10.99
CA GLY A 63 5.51 17.18 -11.80
C GLY A 63 6.23 15.85 -11.48
N GLU A 64 5.86 15.11 -10.43
CA GLU A 64 6.40 13.77 -10.19
C GLU A 64 5.71 12.75 -11.10
N VAL A 65 6.45 11.90 -11.80
CA VAL A 65 5.85 10.86 -12.65
C VAL A 65 5.31 9.74 -11.75
N PHE A 66 4.00 9.48 -11.80
CA PHE A 66 3.41 8.35 -11.11
C PHE A 66 3.91 7.04 -11.74
N GLY A 67 4.27 6.05 -10.93
CA GLY A 67 4.89 4.83 -11.42
C GLY A 67 4.89 3.69 -10.41
N LEU A 68 5.05 2.47 -10.92
CA LEU A 68 5.36 1.33 -10.07
C LEU A 68 6.78 1.47 -9.50
N CYS A 69 6.95 0.83 -8.36
CA CYS A 69 8.21 0.62 -7.68
C CYS A 69 8.87 -0.70 -8.13
N ALA A 70 10.10 -0.93 -7.67
CA ALA A 70 10.92 -2.08 -8.06
C ALA A 70 10.28 -3.43 -7.66
N ASP A 71 9.38 -3.42 -6.68
CA ASP A 71 8.60 -4.55 -6.17
C ASP A 71 7.21 -4.69 -6.81
N ALA A 72 6.94 -3.94 -7.88
CA ALA A 72 5.64 -3.81 -8.55
C ALA A 72 4.52 -3.26 -7.66
N MET A 73 4.87 -2.53 -6.59
CA MET A 73 3.94 -1.81 -5.74
C MET A 73 3.86 -0.32 -6.09
N LEU A 74 2.89 0.37 -5.53
CA LEU A 74 2.63 1.81 -5.67
C LEU A 74 3.12 2.64 -4.47
N ASN A 75 4.00 2.08 -3.63
CA ASN A 75 4.52 2.72 -2.43
C ASN A 75 3.38 3.24 -1.51
N VAL A 76 3.46 4.48 -1.02
CA VAL A 76 2.40 5.14 -0.21
C VAL A 76 1.01 5.08 -0.84
N PHE A 77 0.90 4.89 -2.15
CA PHE A 77 -0.37 4.83 -2.89
C PHE A 77 -0.95 3.40 -2.99
N GLU A 78 -0.36 2.41 -2.33
CA GLU A 78 -0.95 1.08 -2.22
C GLU A 78 -2.23 1.09 -1.40
N LEU A 79 -3.37 1.15 -2.10
CA LEU A 79 -4.71 1.33 -1.52
C LEU A 79 -5.03 0.38 -0.36
N TRP A 80 -4.71 -0.89 -0.54
CA TRP A 80 -5.06 -1.96 0.41
C TRP A 80 -3.95 -2.30 1.41
N LYS A 81 -2.71 -1.85 1.15
CA LYS A 81 -1.52 -2.21 1.94
C LYS A 81 -0.96 -1.07 2.78
N TRP A 82 -1.39 0.16 2.51
CA TRP A 82 -0.97 1.35 3.25
C TRP A 82 -2.19 2.17 3.69
N PRO A 83 -2.12 2.91 4.82
CA PRO A 83 -3.15 3.86 5.20
C PRO A 83 -3.44 4.88 4.09
N GLN A 84 -4.73 5.10 3.79
CA GLN A 84 -5.23 5.97 2.73
C GLN A 84 -6.29 6.91 3.29
N PHE A 85 -6.58 7.99 2.57
CA PHE A 85 -7.73 8.83 2.86
C PHE A 85 -9.04 8.05 2.75
N TYR A 86 -9.99 8.39 3.62
CA TYR A 86 -11.31 7.79 3.62
C TYR A 86 -12.05 8.12 2.33
N ASP A 87 -12.60 7.08 1.69
CA ASP A 87 -13.53 7.22 0.58
C ASP A 87 -14.86 6.55 0.94
N GLN A 88 -15.94 7.33 0.82
CA GLN A 88 -17.30 6.88 1.05
C GLN A 88 -17.76 5.83 0.02
N SER A 89 -17.14 5.77 -1.16
CA SER A 89 -17.39 4.75 -2.18
C SER A 89 -16.81 3.38 -1.80
N LEU A 90 -15.75 3.37 -0.97
CA LEU A 90 -15.11 2.17 -0.44
C LEU A 90 -15.02 2.19 1.09
N PRO A 91 -16.15 2.18 1.80
CA PRO A 91 -16.13 2.26 3.26
C PRO A 91 -15.44 1.03 3.89
N HIS A 92 -15.41 -0.11 3.20
CA HIS A 92 -14.73 -1.31 3.69
C HIS A 92 -13.20 -1.23 3.63
N ALA A 93 -12.61 -0.26 2.93
CA ALA A 93 -11.16 -0.16 2.79
C ALA A 93 -10.43 0.02 4.13
N MET A 94 -11.02 0.72 5.09
CA MET A 94 -10.44 0.85 6.44
C MET A 94 -10.33 -0.49 7.20
N SER A 95 -11.10 -1.49 6.77
CA SER A 95 -11.20 -2.81 7.39
C SER A 95 -10.22 -3.82 6.81
N ALA A 96 -9.36 -3.44 5.85
CA ALA A 96 -8.30 -4.32 5.38
C ALA A 96 -7.38 -4.72 6.54
N PRO A 97 -6.90 -5.98 6.60
CA PRO A 97 -5.86 -6.37 7.55
C PRO A 97 -4.67 -5.40 7.50
N GLY A 98 -4.12 -5.04 8.66
CA GLY A 98 -2.99 -4.11 8.72
C GLY A 98 -1.71 -4.71 8.14
N ASN A 99 -0.84 -3.85 7.62
CA ASN A 99 0.47 -4.25 7.13
C ASN A 99 1.35 -4.72 8.31
N PRO A 100 1.85 -5.97 8.32
CA PRO A 100 2.60 -6.52 9.44
C PRO A 100 3.85 -5.71 9.78
N ASP A 101 4.53 -5.12 8.79
CA ASP A 101 5.72 -4.29 9.02
C ASP A 101 5.36 -2.92 9.60
N LEU A 102 4.11 -2.49 9.48
CA LEU A 102 3.62 -1.24 10.08
C LEU A 102 3.03 -1.48 11.48
N ILE A 103 2.31 -2.59 11.69
CA ILE A 103 1.58 -2.86 12.92
C ILE A 103 2.32 -3.76 13.92
N GLY A 104 3.37 -4.45 13.48
CA GLY A 104 4.18 -5.37 14.30
C GLY A 104 5.62 -4.91 14.53
N ASN A 105 6.08 -3.86 13.86
CA ASN A 105 7.48 -3.44 13.90
C ASN A 105 7.81 -2.63 15.17
N LEU A 106 8.54 -3.26 16.08
CA LEU A 106 8.94 -2.69 17.38
C LEU A 106 9.99 -1.58 17.29
N THR A 107 10.63 -1.39 16.12
CA THR A 107 11.48 -0.21 15.89
C THR A 107 10.66 1.08 15.89
N HIS A 108 9.38 0.99 15.51
CA HIS A 108 8.48 2.13 15.42
C HIS A 108 7.36 2.12 16.46
N LEU A 109 7.03 0.94 16.99
CA LEU A 109 5.95 0.76 17.96
C LEU A 109 6.50 0.41 19.33
N SER A 110 5.81 0.87 20.38
CA SER A 110 6.11 0.41 21.75
C SER A 110 5.65 -1.02 22.00
N PHE A 111 4.56 -1.45 21.34
CA PHE A 111 3.99 -2.79 21.43
C PHE A 111 3.36 -3.14 20.08
N PRO A 112 3.39 -4.42 19.66
CA PRO A 112 2.72 -4.84 18.44
C PRO A 112 1.20 -4.68 18.62
N MET A 113 0.51 -4.39 17.53
CA MET A 113 -0.95 -4.33 17.53
C MET A 113 -1.51 -5.71 17.20
N GLU A 114 -2.29 -6.25 18.13
CA GLU A 114 -2.88 -7.57 18.01
C GLU A 114 -4.40 -7.49 18.23
N ASP A 115 -5.12 -8.50 17.75
CA ASP A 115 -6.54 -8.66 18.05
C ASP A 115 -6.70 -9.43 19.37
N ASP A 116 -6.38 -8.75 20.47
CA ASP A 116 -6.40 -9.31 21.84
C ASP A 116 -7.76 -9.90 22.23
N MET A 117 -8.83 -9.39 21.61
CA MET A 117 -10.21 -9.79 21.88
C MET A 117 -10.73 -10.86 20.92
N HIS A 118 -9.91 -11.28 19.94
CA HIS A 118 -10.23 -12.30 18.93
C HIS A 118 -11.58 -12.07 18.24
N VAL A 119 -11.85 -10.82 17.86
CA VAL A 119 -13.11 -10.41 17.22
C VAL A 119 -13.03 -10.43 15.70
N LEU A 120 -11.83 -10.42 15.13
CA LEU A 120 -11.60 -10.48 13.70
C LEU A 120 -11.70 -11.94 13.19
N PRO A 121 -12.21 -12.15 11.96
CA PRO A 121 -12.12 -13.44 11.29
C PRO A 121 -10.67 -13.91 11.19
N VAL A 122 -10.44 -15.19 11.49
CA VAL A 122 -9.14 -15.84 11.32
C VAL A 122 -9.04 -16.41 9.92
N PHE A 123 -8.03 -15.96 9.17
CA PHE A 123 -7.69 -16.51 7.87
C PHE A 123 -6.57 -17.56 8.05
N THR A 124 -6.76 -18.73 7.45
CA THR A 124 -5.82 -19.86 7.33
C THR A 124 -4.41 -19.39 6.99
N ASP A 125 -4.30 -18.51 5.99
CA ASP A 125 -3.03 -17.89 5.63
C ASP A 125 -3.13 -16.36 5.68
N SER A 126 -2.84 -15.81 6.85
CA SER A 126 -2.77 -14.37 7.08
C SER A 126 -1.64 -13.68 6.29
N ARG A 127 -0.61 -14.43 5.84
CA ARG A 127 0.57 -13.91 5.14
C ARG A 127 0.46 -13.92 3.62
N ALA A 128 -0.51 -14.64 3.03
CA ALA A 128 -0.73 -14.67 1.58
C ALA A 128 -0.74 -13.28 0.90
N PRO A 129 -1.32 -12.22 1.49
CA PRO A 129 -1.30 -10.92 0.85
C PRO A 129 0.01 -10.14 1.04
N TRP A 130 0.92 -10.58 1.90
CA TRP A 130 2.09 -9.81 2.35
C TRP A 130 3.44 -10.39 1.95
N TRP A 131 3.48 -11.68 1.60
CA TRP A 131 4.71 -12.32 1.13
C TRP A 131 5.20 -11.80 -0.24
N HIS A 132 6.45 -12.12 -0.54
CA HIS A 132 7.10 -11.85 -1.81
C HIS A 132 7.53 -13.20 -2.38
N PHE A 133 7.35 -13.41 -3.69
CA PHE A 133 8.03 -14.50 -4.38
C PHE A 133 9.48 -14.06 -4.69
N ASN A 134 10.38 -15.03 -4.81
CA ASN A 134 11.79 -14.81 -5.15
C ASN A 134 12.14 -15.49 -6.49
N SER A 135 13.39 -15.38 -6.95
CA SER A 135 13.77 -15.98 -8.24
C SER A 135 13.63 -17.51 -8.29
N ASN A 136 13.67 -18.23 -7.17
CA ASN A 136 13.47 -19.68 -7.16
C ASN A 136 12.00 -20.06 -7.40
N ASP A 137 11.09 -19.10 -7.21
CA ASP A 137 9.66 -19.28 -7.44
C ASP A 137 9.26 -19.04 -8.89
N PHE A 138 10.19 -18.67 -9.77
CA PHE A 138 9.91 -18.39 -11.18
C PHE A 138 10.69 -19.35 -12.09
N HIS A 139 9.97 -20.07 -12.94
CA HIS A 139 10.54 -21.02 -13.89
C HIS A 139 10.42 -20.47 -15.32
N VAL A 140 11.56 -20.21 -15.93
CA VAL A 140 11.64 -19.75 -17.33
C VAL A 140 11.25 -20.90 -18.26
N ASP A 141 10.47 -20.59 -19.29
CA ASP A 141 10.17 -21.49 -20.39
C ASP A 141 11.44 -21.86 -21.16
N LEU A 142 11.77 -23.15 -21.17
CA LEU A 142 12.95 -23.70 -21.83
C LEU A 142 12.80 -23.76 -23.35
N GLU A 143 11.58 -23.66 -23.88
CA GLU A 143 11.33 -23.61 -25.33
C GLU A 143 11.64 -22.21 -25.90
N ILE A 144 11.52 -21.16 -25.07
CA ILE A 144 11.78 -19.76 -25.46
C ILE A 144 12.66 -19.04 -24.41
N PRO A 145 13.88 -19.54 -24.11
CA PRO A 145 14.70 -19.03 -23.01
C PRO A 145 15.15 -17.58 -23.22
N GLY A 146 15.22 -17.13 -24.48
CA GLY A 146 15.53 -15.74 -24.85
C GLY A 146 14.42 -14.74 -24.52
N ALA A 147 13.16 -15.19 -24.42
CA ALA A 147 12.02 -14.33 -24.10
C ALA A 147 11.82 -14.12 -22.59
N GLN A 148 12.45 -14.96 -21.75
CA GLN A 148 12.32 -14.92 -20.28
C GLN A 148 10.88 -14.93 -19.77
N VAL A 149 9.99 -15.51 -20.59
CA VAL A 149 8.63 -15.80 -20.18
C VAL A 149 8.65 -17.10 -19.39
N GLY A 150 7.72 -17.23 -18.47
CA GLY A 150 7.69 -18.38 -17.59
C GLY A 150 6.50 -18.35 -16.65
N TRP A 151 6.56 -19.23 -15.67
CA TRP A 151 5.48 -19.47 -14.71
C TRP A 151 5.99 -19.34 -13.28
N LEU A 152 5.07 -19.04 -12.38
CA LEU A 152 5.32 -19.25 -10.96
C LEU A 152 5.38 -20.75 -10.65
N SER A 153 6.16 -21.09 -9.64
CA SER A 153 6.27 -22.45 -9.14
C SER A 153 4.92 -22.94 -8.63
N ALA A 154 4.65 -24.24 -8.79
CA ALA A 154 3.40 -24.84 -8.34
C ALA A 154 3.09 -24.56 -6.85
N PRO A 155 4.06 -24.60 -5.91
CA PRO A 155 3.80 -24.24 -4.51
C PRO A 155 3.25 -22.83 -4.31
N VAL A 156 3.74 -21.85 -5.07
CA VAL A 156 3.24 -20.47 -4.99
C VAL A 156 1.81 -20.38 -5.51
N VAL A 157 1.54 -20.97 -6.67
CA VAL A 157 0.20 -20.96 -7.28
C VAL A 157 -0.82 -21.71 -6.41
N ILE A 158 -0.46 -22.86 -5.84
CA ILE A 158 -1.32 -23.64 -4.93
C ILE A 158 -1.70 -22.80 -3.71
N ARG A 159 -0.73 -22.13 -3.07
CA ARG A 159 -1.00 -21.29 -1.90
C ARG A 159 -1.90 -20.10 -2.24
N LEU A 160 -1.77 -19.51 -3.43
CA LEU A 160 -2.72 -18.49 -3.90
C LEU A 160 -4.13 -19.07 -4.08
N HIS A 161 -4.27 -20.24 -4.70
CA HIS A 161 -5.57 -20.93 -4.85
C HIS A 161 -6.22 -21.23 -3.51
N GLU A 162 -5.46 -21.74 -2.52
CA GLU A 162 -5.96 -21.99 -1.17
C GLU A 162 -6.52 -20.72 -0.52
N ALA A 163 -5.81 -19.59 -0.65
CA ALA A 163 -6.29 -18.30 -0.16
C ALA A 163 -7.57 -17.83 -0.88
N VAL A 164 -7.71 -18.10 -2.18
CA VAL A 164 -8.94 -17.78 -2.94
C VAL A 164 -10.12 -18.67 -2.53
N ILE A 165 -9.87 -19.95 -2.27
CA ILE A 165 -10.88 -20.90 -1.79
C ILE A 165 -11.38 -20.45 -0.42
N GLU A 166 -10.47 -20.17 0.51
CA GLU A 166 -10.79 -19.63 1.83
C GLU A 166 -11.65 -18.37 1.72
N ALA A 167 -11.17 -17.36 0.99
CA ALA A 167 -11.88 -16.09 0.85
C ALA A 167 -13.27 -16.28 0.25
N THR A 168 -13.42 -17.18 -0.74
CA THR A 168 -14.73 -17.56 -1.30
C THR A 168 -15.66 -18.12 -0.22
N LEU A 169 -15.18 -19.06 0.59
CA LEU A 169 -15.98 -19.71 1.63
C LEU A 169 -16.42 -18.70 2.70
N CYS A 170 -15.52 -17.80 3.11
CA CYS A 170 -15.85 -16.72 4.03
C CYS A 170 -16.90 -15.75 3.45
N VAL A 171 -16.81 -15.39 2.15
CA VAL A 171 -17.83 -14.57 1.49
C VAL A 171 -19.19 -15.27 1.51
N ARG A 172 -19.26 -16.56 1.17
CA ARG A 172 -20.52 -17.34 1.24
C ARG A 172 -21.11 -17.30 2.64
N SER A 173 -20.31 -17.66 3.64
CA SER A 173 -20.75 -17.65 5.04
C SER A 173 -21.23 -16.27 5.51
N THR A 174 -20.61 -15.20 5.02
CA THR A 174 -21.01 -13.82 5.35
C THR A 174 -22.34 -13.46 4.69
N LEU A 175 -22.54 -13.89 3.44
CA LEU A 175 -23.77 -13.64 2.68
C LEU A 175 -24.97 -14.45 3.19
N ASP A 176 -24.73 -15.67 3.69
CA ASP A 176 -25.77 -16.56 4.22
C ASP A 176 -26.19 -16.19 5.65
N GLY A 177 -25.48 -15.27 6.32
CA GLY A 177 -25.79 -14.84 7.68
C GLY A 177 -27.06 -13.96 7.77
N ASP A 178 -27.55 -13.75 9.00
CA ASP A 178 -28.78 -13.01 9.30
C ASP A 178 -28.73 -11.49 8.99
N GLY A 179 -27.60 -11.00 8.44
CA GLY A 179 -27.40 -9.61 8.10
C GLY A 179 -28.24 -9.18 6.89
N LYS A 180 -28.81 -7.96 6.95
CA LYS A 180 -29.46 -7.34 5.77
C LYS A 180 -28.40 -6.92 4.75
N ILE A 181 -28.00 -7.85 3.89
CA ILE A 181 -27.07 -7.58 2.79
C ILE A 181 -27.88 -7.23 1.54
N THR A 182 -27.53 -6.11 0.90
CA THR A 182 -28.20 -5.69 -0.33
C THR A 182 -27.76 -6.56 -1.51
N ALA A 183 -28.64 -6.75 -2.49
CA ALA A 183 -28.32 -7.49 -3.71
C ALA A 183 -27.13 -6.88 -4.47
N ASP A 184 -26.96 -5.57 -4.42
CA ASP A 184 -25.84 -4.88 -5.06
C ASP A 184 -24.51 -5.14 -4.33
N SER A 185 -24.51 -5.18 -2.99
CA SER A 185 -23.32 -5.56 -2.22
C SER A 185 -22.92 -7.00 -2.48
N ALA A 186 -23.89 -7.92 -2.57
CA ALA A 186 -23.62 -9.31 -2.94
C ALA A 186 -23.05 -9.42 -4.36
N ARG A 187 -23.60 -8.67 -5.33
CA ARG A 187 -23.10 -8.63 -6.70
C ARG A 187 -21.67 -8.07 -6.77
N PHE A 188 -21.39 -7.02 -6.01
CA PHE A 188 -20.06 -6.40 -5.92
C PHE A 188 -19.01 -7.42 -5.45
N ILE A 189 -19.24 -8.07 -4.29
CA ILE A 189 -18.25 -8.99 -3.73
C ILE A 189 -18.06 -10.23 -4.61
N TRP A 190 -19.12 -10.75 -5.23
CA TRP A 190 -18.97 -11.87 -6.16
C TRP A 190 -18.17 -11.51 -7.41
N ARG A 191 -18.35 -10.31 -7.97
CA ARG A 191 -17.50 -9.84 -9.08
C ARG A 191 -16.04 -9.75 -8.66
N LEU A 192 -15.77 -9.27 -7.45
CA LEU A 192 -14.41 -9.19 -6.92
C LEU A 192 -13.78 -10.58 -6.76
N VAL A 193 -14.51 -11.55 -6.19
CA VAL A 193 -14.04 -12.95 -6.08
C VAL A 193 -13.77 -13.57 -7.44
N GLN A 194 -14.61 -13.32 -8.46
CA GLN A 194 -14.34 -13.81 -9.82
C GLN A 194 -13.07 -13.20 -10.40
N ARG A 195 -12.85 -11.90 -10.19
CA ARG A 195 -11.63 -11.23 -10.66
C ARG A 195 -10.38 -11.77 -9.98
N LEU A 196 -10.45 -12.02 -8.67
CA LEU A 196 -9.38 -12.67 -7.91
C LEU A 196 -9.04 -14.07 -8.48
N ARG A 197 -10.06 -14.89 -8.76
CA ARG A 197 -9.87 -16.20 -9.41
C ARG A 197 -9.22 -16.09 -10.78
N SER A 198 -9.74 -15.21 -11.64
CA SER A 198 -9.18 -15.00 -12.97
C SER A 198 -7.72 -14.53 -12.94
N ALA A 199 -7.34 -13.71 -11.95
CA ALA A 199 -5.96 -13.26 -11.77
C ALA A 199 -5.03 -14.43 -11.38
N VAL A 200 -5.48 -15.34 -10.52
CA VAL A 200 -4.70 -16.55 -10.17
C VAL A 200 -4.60 -17.51 -11.34
N VAL A 201 -5.71 -17.79 -12.04
CA VAL A 201 -5.71 -18.63 -13.26
C VAL A 201 -4.75 -18.08 -14.31
N ARG A 202 -4.68 -16.75 -14.45
CA ARG A 202 -3.73 -16.11 -15.37
C ARG A 202 -2.26 -16.37 -14.97
N LEU A 203 -1.93 -16.30 -13.69
CA LEU A 203 -0.58 -16.60 -13.19
C LEU A 203 -0.21 -18.08 -13.38
N GLU A 204 -1.21 -18.97 -13.45
CA GLU A 204 -1.04 -20.40 -13.68
C GLU A 204 -0.91 -20.76 -15.16
N GLU A 205 -1.79 -20.23 -16.01
CA GLU A 205 -1.94 -20.71 -17.39
C GLU A 205 -1.12 -19.93 -18.42
N ILE A 206 -0.86 -18.64 -18.17
CA ILE A 206 -0.28 -17.76 -19.19
C ILE A 206 1.20 -17.50 -18.87
N PRO A 207 2.15 -17.99 -19.69
CA PRO A 207 3.55 -17.63 -19.53
C PRO A 207 3.72 -16.13 -19.75
N MET A 208 4.39 -15.48 -18.80
CA MET A 208 4.57 -14.03 -18.79
C MET A 208 6.01 -13.70 -18.43
N SER A 209 6.46 -12.51 -18.80
CA SER A 209 7.73 -11.99 -18.28
C SER A 209 7.64 -11.88 -16.75
N THR A 210 8.77 -11.95 -16.05
CA THR A 210 8.73 -11.87 -14.59
C THR A 210 8.22 -10.52 -14.07
N PHE A 211 8.37 -9.44 -14.83
CA PHE A 211 7.78 -8.15 -14.48
C PHE A 211 6.25 -8.21 -14.52
N GLU A 212 5.66 -8.79 -15.57
CA GLU A 212 4.21 -9.01 -15.66
C GLU A 212 3.72 -9.97 -14.56
N VAL A 213 4.47 -11.04 -14.27
CA VAL A 213 4.17 -11.92 -13.13
C VAL A 213 4.17 -11.15 -11.82
N ALA A 214 5.14 -10.26 -11.61
CA ALA A 214 5.17 -9.42 -10.41
C ALA A 214 3.92 -8.54 -10.29
N GLU A 215 3.51 -7.88 -11.38
CA GLU A 215 2.29 -7.06 -11.41
C GLU A 215 1.03 -7.87 -11.09
N TRP A 216 0.84 -9.01 -11.76
CA TRP A 216 -0.32 -9.88 -11.54
C TRP A 216 -0.32 -10.50 -10.14
N PHE A 217 0.85 -10.87 -9.62
CA PHE A 217 0.99 -11.34 -8.25
C PHE A 217 0.57 -10.26 -7.25
N ARG A 218 1.01 -9.01 -7.43
CA ARG A 218 0.55 -7.89 -6.59
C ARG A 218 -0.95 -7.64 -6.73
N GLU A 219 -1.50 -7.79 -7.93
CA GLU A 219 -2.95 -7.66 -8.14
C GLU A 219 -3.73 -8.73 -7.36
N VAL A 220 -3.30 -10.00 -7.39
CA VAL A 220 -3.90 -11.06 -6.57
C VAL A 220 -3.89 -10.68 -5.08
N GLN A 221 -2.77 -10.15 -4.58
CA GLN A 221 -2.68 -9.70 -3.18
C GLN A 221 -3.63 -8.53 -2.86
N ARG A 222 -3.75 -7.54 -3.75
CA ARG A 222 -4.66 -6.40 -3.60
C ARG A 222 -6.12 -6.88 -3.55
N LEU A 223 -6.51 -7.74 -4.50
CA LEU A 223 -7.87 -8.29 -4.56
C LEU A 223 -8.18 -9.16 -3.35
N LEU A 224 -7.22 -9.96 -2.90
CA LEU A 224 -7.37 -10.78 -1.69
C LEU A 224 -7.58 -9.89 -0.45
N LEU A 225 -6.80 -8.82 -0.30
CA LEU A 225 -6.99 -7.85 0.79
C LEU A 225 -8.34 -7.16 0.71
N GLU A 226 -8.81 -6.77 -0.48
CA GLU A 226 -10.12 -6.15 -0.65
C GLU A 226 -11.26 -7.09 -0.25
N VAL A 227 -11.20 -8.36 -0.67
CA VAL A 227 -12.19 -9.38 -0.25
C VAL A 227 -12.18 -9.55 1.27
N ARG A 228 -10.98 -9.69 1.88
CA ARG A 228 -10.84 -9.81 3.34
C ARG A 228 -11.33 -8.56 4.07
N ALA A 229 -11.05 -7.38 3.53
CA ALA A 229 -11.53 -6.10 4.06
C ALA A 229 -13.05 -6.03 4.04
N TRP A 230 -13.70 -6.46 2.95
CA TRP A 230 -15.15 -6.53 2.86
C TRP A 230 -15.74 -7.50 3.89
N ILE A 231 -15.16 -8.69 4.07
CA ILE A 231 -15.60 -9.66 5.09
C ILE A 231 -15.52 -9.05 6.50
N ILE A 232 -14.36 -8.50 6.88
CA ILE A 232 -14.16 -7.84 8.17
C ILE A 232 -15.14 -6.68 8.34
N HIS A 233 -15.36 -5.92 7.26
CA HIS A 233 -16.27 -4.78 7.30
C HIS A 233 -17.69 -5.22 7.64
N MET A 234 -18.20 -6.25 6.95
CA MET A 234 -19.56 -6.71 7.14
C MET A 234 -19.79 -7.36 8.51
N ILE A 235 -18.82 -8.13 9.00
CA ILE A 235 -18.96 -8.90 10.24
C ILE A 235 -18.69 -8.03 11.47
N VAL A 236 -17.68 -7.15 11.42
CA VAL A 236 -17.15 -6.46 12.61
C VAL A 236 -17.36 -4.96 12.55
N VAL A 237 -16.88 -4.30 11.50
CA VAL A 237 -16.79 -2.84 11.49
C VAL A 237 -18.14 -2.16 11.25
N HIS A 238 -18.94 -2.65 10.31
CA HIS A 238 -20.24 -2.09 9.98
C HIS A 238 -21.22 -2.16 11.17
N PRO A 239 -21.37 -3.30 11.90
CA PRO A 239 -22.20 -3.35 13.11
C PRO A 239 -21.75 -2.37 14.21
N ARG A 240 -20.44 -2.19 14.41
CA ARG A 240 -19.90 -1.22 15.38
C ARG A 240 -20.24 0.22 15.01
N LEU A 241 -20.11 0.56 13.73
CA LEU A 241 -20.46 1.90 13.23
C LEU A 241 -21.96 2.17 13.29
N ALA A 242 -22.78 1.17 12.98
CA ALA A 242 -24.24 1.27 12.99
C ALA A 242 -24.84 1.44 14.39
N ASN A 243 -24.14 1.01 15.45
CA ASN A 243 -24.56 1.18 16.84
C ASN A 243 -23.87 2.39 17.48
N PRO A 244 -24.54 3.55 17.68
CA PRO A 244 -23.92 4.74 18.27
C PRO A 244 -23.48 4.57 19.74
N ALA A 245 -24.05 3.59 20.46
CA ALA A 245 -23.73 3.32 21.85
C ALA A 245 -22.53 2.38 22.04
N PHE A 246 -22.05 1.75 20.96
CA PHE A 246 -20.85 0.92 21.03
C PHE A 246 -19.62 1.80 21.32
N ASP A 247 -18.80 1.45 22.30
CA ASP A 247 -17.51 2.12 22.50
C ASP A 247 -16.48 1.08 22.90
N ASN A 248 -15.40 1.02 22.13
CA ASN A 248 -14.25 0.17 22.39
C ASN A 248 -12.95 0.90 22.03
N SER A 249 -12.88 2.20 22.33
CA SER A 249 -11.72 3.04 22.03
C SER A 249 -10.42 2.58 22.71
N SER A 250 -10.49 1.71 23.71
CA SER A 250 -9.34 1.13 24.40
C SER A 250 -8.69 -0.04 23.64
N HIS A 251 -9.42 -0.72 22.76
CA HIS A 251 -8.92 -1.89 22.03
C HIS A 251 -8.90 -1.60 20.53
N VAL A 252 -7.71 -1.28 20.04
CA VAL A 252 -7.48 -0.93 18.64
C VAL A 252 -7.30 -2.19 17.82
N LEU A 253 -8.09 -2.35 16.76
CA LEU A 253 -8.01 -3.50 15.87
C LEU A 253 -6.78 -3.41 14.96
N PRO A 254 -6.09 -4.52 14.65
CA PRO A 254 -4.94 -4.59 13.74
C PRO A 254 -5.35 -4.44 12.26
N LEU A 255 -5.99 -3.32 11.94
CA LEU A 255 -6.49 -2.98 10.61
C LEU A 255 -5.61 -1.91 9.96
N ARG A 256 -5.72 -1.79 8.64
CA ARG A 256 -5.07 -0.75 7.85
C ARG A 256 -5.46 0.66 8.32
N GLY A 257 -6.70 0.83 8.77
CA GLY A 257 -7.18 2.14 9.23
C GLY A 257 -7.39 3.15 8.13
N VAL A 258 -7.47 4.43 8.52
CA VAL A 258 -7.76 5.50 7.55
C VAL A 258 -7.23 6.87 7.97
N LEU A 259 -6.86 7.67 6.96
CA LEU A 259 -6.63 9.10 7.06
C LEU A 259 -7.95 9.85 6.83
N THR A 260 -8.23 10.89 7.59
CA THR A 260 -9.45 11.71 7.38
C THR A 260 -9.19 13.17 7.70
N GLY A 261 -9.84 14.08 6.96
CA GLY A 261 -9.92 15.51 7.30
C GLY A 261 -11.07 15.84 8.26
N HIS A 262 -12.00 14.90 8.48
CA HIS A 262 -13.24 15.14 9.20
C HIS A 262 -13.18 14.58 10.63
N LEU A 263 -13.32 15.47 11.62
CA LEU A 263 -13.31 15.10 13.04
C LEU A 263 -14.45 14.13 13.41
N SER A 264 -15.66 14.34 12.88
CA SER A 264 -16.81 13.46 13.17
C SER A 264 -16.57 12.02 12.72
N LEU A 265 -15.88 11.83 11.59
CA LEU A 265 -15.46 10.50 11.16
C LEU A 265 -14.38 9.95 12.09
N ALA A 266 -13.37 10.76 12.46
CA ALA A 266 -12.34 10.35 13.40
C ALA A 266 -12.91 9.91 14.75
N GLU A 267 -13.93 10.62 15.27
CA GLU A 267 -14.67 10.27 16.48
C GLU A 267 -15.34 8.90 16.36
N ASN A 268 -16.06 8.65 15.26
CA ASN A 268 -16.73 7.37 15.03
C ASN A 268 -15.76 6.20 14.94
N LEU A 269 -14.63 6.39 14.24
CA LEU A 269 -13.62 5.34 14.05
C LEU A 269 -12.83 5.08 15.33
N PHE A 270 -12.46 6.15 16.06
CA PHE A 270 -11.82 6.06 17.36
C PHE A 270 -12.66 5.25 18.34
N ARG A 271 -13.96 5.60 18.46
CA ARG A 271 -14.94 4.88 19.27
C ARG A 271 -15.05 3.39 18.90
N CYS A 272 -14.97 3.07 17.61
CA CYS A 272 -15.07 1.67 17.15
C CYS A 272 -13.77 0.86 17.31
N GLY A 273 -12.68 1.48 17.79
CA GLY A 273 -11.37 0.85 17.87
C GLY A 273 -10.68 0.69 16.51
N ILE A 274 -11.03 1.51 15.51
CA ILE A 274 -10.42 1.45 14.17
C ILE A 274 -9.25 2.43 14.14
N PRO A 275 -8.05 2.01 13.69
CA PRO A 275 -6.92 2.91 13.49
C PRO A 275 -7.30 4.14 12.67
N VAL A 276 -7.08 5.33 13.22
CA VAL A 276 -7.45 6.59 12.56
C VAL A 276 -6.40 7.67 12.76
N TRP A 277 -6.15 8.39 11.66
CA TRP A 277 -5.27 9.56 11.62
C TRP A 277 -6.04 10.76 11.11
N TRP A 278 -6.22 11.75 11.97
CA TRP A 278 -6.91 12.99 11.65
C TRP A 278 -5.91 14.01 11.09
N VAL A 279 -6.04 14.32 9.80
CA VAL A 279 -5.35 15.42 9.12
C VAL A 279 -6.12 16.69 9.45
N ARG A 280 -5.50 17.57 10.24
CA ARG A 280 -6.18 18.72 10.85
C ARG A 280 -5.41 20.01 10.60
N PRO A 281 -6.11 21.15 10.44
CA PRO A 281 -5.46 22.45 10.42
C PRO A 281 -4.78 22.73 11.77
N ALA A 282 -3.62 23.38 11.76
CA ALA A 282 -2.85 23.71 12.96
C ALA A 282 -3.66 24.52 13.97
N HIS A 283 -4.54 25.41 13.49
CA HIS A 283 -5.39 26.24 14.36
C HIS A 283 -6.39 25.45 15.22
N THR A 284 -6.59 24.17 14.93
CA THR A 284 -7.47 23.31 15.74
C THR A 284 -6.78 22.77 16.98
N LEU A 285 -5.43 22.79 17.05
CA LEU A 285 -4.71 22.44 18.28
C LEU A 285 -4.83 23.59 19.27
N THR A 286 -5.32 23.27 20.47
CA THR A 286 -5.47 24.27 21.53
C THR A 286 -4.79 23.81 22.81
N THR A 287 -4.65 24.72 23.77
CA THR A 287 -4.15 24.38 25.13
C THR A 287 -5.01 23.35 25.85
N ALA A 288 -6.22 23.05 25.37
CA ALA A 288 -7.09 22.00 25.90
C ALA A 288 -6.84 20.63 25.24
N THR A 289 -6.09 20.57 24.13
CA THR A 289 -5.75 19.33 23.45
C THR A 289 -4.64 18.60 24.19
N VAL A 290 -4.87 17.34 24.54
CA VAL A 290 -3.82 16.50 25.14
C VAL A 290 -2.88 16.00 24.05
N ILE A 291 -1.59 16.27 24.20
CA ILE A 291 -0.54 15.79 23.28
C ILE A 291 0.39 14.88 24.07
N MET A 292 0.40 13.58 23.76
CA MET A 292 1.24 12.61 24.46
C MET A 292 2.62 12.47 23.83
N ARG A 293 2.71 12.48 22.49
CA ARG A 293 3.97 12.31 21.76
C ARG A 293 3.94 13.07 20.45
N VAL A 294 5.07 13.69 20.11
CA VAL A 294 5.34 14.19 18.76
C VAL A 294 6.31 13.21 18.10
N VAL A 295 5.99 12.73 16.90
CA VAL A 295 6.74 11.68 16.20
C VAL A 295 7.01 12.07 14.75
N ASN A 296 8.04 11.46 14.16
CA ASN A 296 8.23 11.51 12.72
C ASN A 296 7.27 10.51 12.05
N MET A 297 6.88 10.82 10.81
CA MET A 297 6.10 9.90 10.00
C MET A 297 6.94 8.67 9.65
N ILE A 298 6.32 7.49 9.69
CA ILE A 298 6.93 6.24 9.24
C ILE A 298 6.87 6.22 7.71
N PRO A 299 8.01 6.15 7.01
CA PRO A 299 8.03 6.14 5.55
C PRO A 299 7.48 4.80 5.04
N ALA A 300 6.80 4.80 3.89
CA ALA A 300 6.28 3.56 3.33
C ALA A 300 7.38 2.61 2.80
N SER A 301 8.62 3.13 2.70
CA SER A 301 9.82 2.35 2.39
C SER A 301 10.19 1.30 3.45
N ILE A 302 9.54 1.29 4.62
CA ILE A 302 9.71 0.19 5.58
C ILE A 302 9.17 -1.14 5.05
N HIS A 303 8.27 -1.10 4.09
CA HIS A 303 7.64 -2.29 3.50
C HIS A 303 7.80 -2.34 1.99
N PHE A 304 7.67 -1.20 1.31
CA PHE A 304 7.80 -1.13 -0.15
C PHE A 304 9.22 -0.77 -0.58
N ASN A 305 9.64 -1.25 -1.75
CA ASN A 305 10.94 -0.91 -2.31
C ASN A 305 10.83 0.34 -3.21
N PRO A 306 11.19 1.55 -2.75
CA PRO A 306 10.94 2.79 -3.50
C PRO A 306 11.82 2.95 -4.76
N LYS A 307 12.73 2.01 -5.03
CA LYS A 307 13.57 2.05 -6.24
C LYS A 307 12.69 1.95 -7.49
N THR A 308 13.14 2.54 -8.59
CA THR A 308 12.42 2.49 -9.88
C THR A 308 13.01 1.48 -10.86
N LEU A 309 14.03 0.73 -10.45
CA LEU A 309 14.66 -0.29 -11.28
C LEU A 309 14.24 -1.66 -10.77
N MET A 310 13.46 -2.37 -11.57
CA MET A 310 13.12 -3.77 -11.35
C MET A 310 14.28 -4.62 -11.85
N LYS A 311 14.78 -5.52 -11.00
CA LYS A 311 15.83 -6.48 -11.36
C LYS A 311 15.24 -7.89 -11.36
N HIS A 312 15.49 -8.63 -12.43
CA HIS A 312 15.14 -10.05 -12.50
C HIS A 312 16.22 -10.85 -13.22
N GLY A 313 16.89 -11.74 -12.47
CA GLY A 313 18.07 -12.44 -12.95
C GLY A 313 19.12 -11.47 -13.47
N LYS A 314 19.52 -11.64 -14.74
CA LYS A 314 20.49 -10.77 -15.41
C LYS A 314 19.91 -9.48 -16.02
N TYR A 315 18.59 -9.28 -15.95
CA TYR A 315 17.91 -8.16 -16.61
C TYR A 315 17.50 -7.09 -15.60
N THR A 316 17.64 -5.84 -16.01
CA THR A 316 17.19 -4.68 -15.25
C THR A 316 16.30 -3.83 -16.16
N HIS A 317 15.09 -3.54 -15.71
CA HIS A 317 14.17 -2.66 -16.42
C HIS A 317 13.68 -1.55 -15.50
N VAL A 318 13.43 -0.38 -16.08
CA VAL A 318 12.75 0.71 -15.36
C VAL A 318 11.31 0.26 -15.13
N ALA A 319 10.86 0.32 -13.88
CA ALA A 319 9.50 0.05 -13.49
C ALA A 319 8.54 0.90 -14.32
N PRO A 320 7.41 0.33 -14.78
CA PRO A 320 6.46 1.06 -15.60
C PRO A 320 6.08 2.40 -14.99
N ARG A 321 6.24 3.45 -15.79
CA ARG A 321 5.89 4.83 -15.46
C ARG A 321 4.69 5.25 -16.28
N TRP A 322 3.76 5.97 -15.66
CA TRP A 322 2.62 6.55 -16.35
C TRP A 322 2.98 7.99 -16.75
N LEU A 323 3.33 8.20 -18.03
CA LEU A 323 3.67 9.52 -18.59
C LEU A 323 2.43 10.26 -19.11
N HIS A 324 2.30 11.52 -18.67
CA HIS A 324 1.60 12.66 -19.27
C HIS A 324 0.70 12.38 -20.49
N THR A 325 -0.56 12.02 -20.25
CA THR A 325 -1.67 12.51 -21.11
C THR A 325 -2.82 12.93 -20.22
N SER A 326 -2.85 14.21 -19.86
CA SER A 326 -4.01 15.01 -19.42
C SER A 326 -5.00 14.39 -18.42
N THR A 327 -4.59 13.47 -17.54
CA THR A 327 -5.50 12.82 -16.57
C THR A 327 -5.73 13.64 -15.28
N PHE A 328 -4.95 14.69 -15.06
CA PHE A 328 -5.13 15.59 -13.90
C PHE A 328 -5.82 16.91 -14.27
N ASP A 329 -6.11 17.12 -15.56
CA ASP A 329 -6.80 18.32 -16.02
C ASP A 329 -8.32 18.13 -15.90
N ASN A 330 -8.86 18.66 -14.79
CA ASN A 330 -10.25 19.11 -14.65
C ASN A 330 -11.39 18.10 -14.41
N LEU A 331 -11.28 17.13 -13.51
CA LEU A 331 -12.49 16.53 -12.92
C LEU A 331 -12.33 16.21 -11.43
N SER A 332 -13.36 16.58 -10.67
CA SER A 332 -13.60 16.49 -9.23
C SER A 332 -13.69 15.05 -8.68
N GLU A 333 -12.82 14.14 -9.10
CA GLU A 333 -12.84 12.73 -8.68
C GLU A 333 -11.84 12.48 -7.52
N SER A 334 -12.20 11.58 -6.60
CA SER A 334 -11.33 11.23 -5.46
C SER A 334 -10.07 10.49 -5.94
N ILE A 335 -8.94 10.64 -5.24
CA ILE A 335 -7.70 9.86 -5.49
C ILE A 335 -8.00 8.35 -5.48
N VAL A 336 -9.02 7.91 -4.73
CA VAL A 336 -9.44 6.52 -4.67
C VAL A 336 -10.23 6.09 -5.92
N GLN A 337 -11.09 6.95 -6.50
CA GLN A 337 -11.68 6.72 -7.83
C GLN A 337 -10.62 6.70 -8.94
N GLN A 338 -9.58 7.52 -8.80
CA GLN A 338 -8.43 7.52 -9.70
C GLN A 338 -7.61 6.24 -9.53
N LEU A 339 -7.27 5.83 -8.31
CA LEU A 339 -6.66 4.52 -8.02
C LEU A 339 -7.56 3.36 -8.46
N HIS A 340 -8.88 3.51 -8.53
CA HIS A 340 -9.80 2.53 -9.15
C HIS A 340 -9.71 2.50 -10.68
N HIS A 341 -9.35 3.60 -11.33
CA HIS A 341 -9.00 3.61 -12.75
C HIS A 341 -7.64 2.94 -13.03
N PHE A 342 -6.72 2.99 -12.06
CA PHE A 342 -5.33 2.52 -12.20
C PHE A 342 -5.03 1.16 -11.60
N SER A 343 -5.82 0.72 -10.61
CA SER A 343 -5.89 -0.68 -10.25
C SER A 343 -6.37 -1.43 -11.48
N LEU A 344 -5.71 -2.54 -11.82
CA LEU A 344 -6.10 -3.44 -12.91
C LEU A 344 -7.55 -3.94 -12.77
N THR A 345 -8.22 -3.58 -11.66
CA THR A 345 -9.63 -3.72 -11.40
C THR A 345 -10.60 -3.14 -12.43
N ASN A 346 -10.22 -2.19 -13.29
CA ASN A 346 -11.15 -1.66 -14.30
C ASN A 346 -10.66 -1.56 -15.74
N ARG A 347 -9.37 -1.81 -16.06
CA ARG A 347 -8.89 -1.86 -17.46
C ARG A 347 -7.71 -2.82 -17.65
N PRO A 348 -7.78 -3.83 -18.54
CA PRO A 348 -6.60 -4.49 -19.06
C PRO A 348 -6.04 -3.59 -20.17
N THR A 349 -5.21 -2.60 -19.83
CA THR A 349 -4.45 -1.87 -20.85
C THR A 349 -3.03 -1.60 -20.38
N LEU A 350 -2.23 -2.66 -20.31
CA LEU A 350 -0.89 -2.58 -20.87
C LEU A 350 -1.10 -2.26 -22.37
N ARG A 351 -1.01 -0.99 -22.76
CA ARG A 351 -0.86 -0.69 -24.19
C ARG A 351 0.40 -1.41 -24.66
N LYS A 352 0.29 -2.04 -25.83
CA LYS A 352 1.34 -2.79 -26.54
C LYS A 352 2.73 -2.26 -26.19
N LEU A 353 3.51 -3.06 -25.46
CA LEU A 353 4.94 -3.07 -25.70
C LEU A 353 5.09 -3.41 -27.19
N ALA A 354 5.68 -2.49 -27.95
CA ALA A 354 6.02 -2.76 -29.33
C ALA A 354 6.84 -4.07 -29.35
N PRO A 355 6.55 -5.00 -30.27
CA PRO A 355 7.26 -6.26 -30.34
C PRO A 355 8.76 -5.97 -30.44
N VAL A 356 9.55 -6.62 -29.58
CA VAL A 356 11.03 -6.61 -29.59
C VAL A 356 11.58 -7.28 -30.88
N TRP A 357 10.70 -7.75 -31.76
CA TRP A 357 11.05 -8.36 -33.04
C TRP A 357 10.34 -7.63 -34.17
N GLN A 358 11.05 -6.70 -34.81
CA GLN A 358 10.94 -6.56 -36.26
C GLN A 358 12.20 -7.17 -36.84
N GLU A 359 12.06 -8.38 -37.40
CA GLU A 359 13.05 -8.94 -38.31
C GLU A 359 13.34 -7.93 -39.42
N THR A 360 14.62 -7.58 -39.55
CA THR A 360 15.17 -7.09 -40.80
C THR A 360 14.83 -8.06 -41.93
N SER A 361 13.96 -7.64 -42.84
CA SER A 361 13.82 -8.18 -44.20
C SER A 361 13.32 -7.05 -45.10
N GLN A 362 14.23 -6.25 -45.64
CA GLN A 362 14.69 -6.32 -47.05
C GLN A 362 13.60 -6.08 -48.11
N ARG A 363 13.67 -4.91 -48.78
CA ARG A 363 14.11 -4.71 -50.19
C ARG A 363 13.32 -3.60 -50.92
N SER A 364 14.10 -2.62 -51.40
CA SER A 364 14.01 -1.92 -52.68
C SER A 364 12.70 -2.01 -53.49
N ASN A 365 12.16 -0.84 -53.85
CA ASN A 365 12.20 -0.39 -55.25
C ASN A 365 11.97 1.11 -55.38
N ASP A 366 12.77 1.69 -56.29
CA ASP A 366 12.69 2.99 -56.94
C ASP A 366 11.27 3.37 -57.41
N ASP A 367 10.91 4.65 -57.30
CA ASP A 367 10.94 5.57 -58.46
C ASP A 367 10.36 6.97 -58.10
N GLY A 368 11.21 8.00 -58.20
CA GLY A 368 10.91 9.18 -59.03
C GLY A 368 10.33 10.48 -58.44
N VAL A 369 11.22 11.50 -58.31
CA VAL A 369 11.09 12.89 -58.85
C VAL A 369 10.07 13.86 -58.18
N THR A 370 10.32 15.13 -57.79
CA THR A 370 11.44 16.11 -57.67
C THR A 370 10.90 17.34 -56.92
N GLY A 371 11.75 18.12 -56.20
CA GLY A 371 11.45 19.53 -55.86
C GLY A 371 12.21 20.18 -54.70
N GLN A 372 13.44 20.66 -54.97
CA GLN A 372 14.22 21.82 -54.43
C GLN A 372 14.01 22.34 -52.98
N ALA A 373 15.07 22.29 -52.14
CA ALA A 373 15.99 23.38 -51.69
C ALA A 373 15.42 24.22 -50.52
N ASP A 374 16.10 24.56 -49.42
CA ASP A 374 17.52 24.80 -49.14
C ASP A 374 17.76 24.85 -47.61
N ASP A 375 19.04 24.87 -47.20
CA ASP A 375 19.61 25.28 -45.90
C ASP A 375 19.59 24.36 -44.65
N SER A 376 20.75 23.73 -44.42
CA SER A 376 21.31 23.38 -43.10
C SER A 376 22.36 24.44 -42.68
N PRO A 377 22.69 24.58 -41.38
CA PRO A 377 23.81 23.81 -40.83
C PRO A 377 23.51 23.27 -39.40
N ALA A 378 23.71 21.98 -39.15
CA ALA A 378 24.94 21.41 -38.57
C ALA A 378 25.36 21.99 -37.20
N LEU A 379 25.06 21.25 -36.13
CA LEU A 379 25.89 21.19 -34.92
C LEU A 379 25.95 19.75 -34.43
N ALA A 380 27.11 19.14 -34.65
CA ALA A 380 27.51 17.84 -34.17
C ALA A 380 28.27 17.98 -32.84
N VAL A 381 27.84 17.30 -31.80
CA VAL A 381 28.63 16.86 -30.63
C VAL A 381 27.80 15.72 -30.01
N GLY A 382 28.21 14.49 -29.75
CA GLY A 382 29.48 13.78 -29.74
C GLY A 382 29.26 12.62 -28.77
N TYR A 383 29.06 11.40 -29.28
CA TYR A 383 29.00 10.19 -28.45
C TYR A 383 30.43 9.80 -28.02
N PRO A 384 30.68 9.41 -26.77
CA PRO A 384 31.80 8.55 -26.46
C PRO A 384 31.42 7.10 -26.78
N ASN A 385 32.34 6.48 -27.51
CA ASN A 385 32.32 5.11 -27.96
C ASN A 385 32.57 4.13 -26.79
N VAL A 386 32.11 2.91 -27.01
CA VAL A 386 32.18 1.75 -26.12
C VAL A 386 33.63 1.24 -26.01
N ASP A 387 33.92 0.63 -24.85
CA ASP A 387 34.82 -0.51 -24.62
C ASP A 387 35.80 -0.27 -23.47
N ASP A 388 35.48 -0.84 -22.31
CA ASP A 388 36.44 -1.70 -21.63
C ASP A 388 35.70 -2.78 -20.81
N ILE A 389 35.94 -4.01 -21.23
CA ILE A 389 35.49 -5.26 -20.64
C ILE A 389 36.28 -5.50 -19.36
N ASN A 390 35.60 -5.86 -18.27
CA ASN A 390 36.22 -6.75 -17.30
C ASN A 390 35.23 -7.79 -16.76
N HIS A 391 35.58 -9.05 -17.01
CA HIS A 391 34.94 -10.23 -16.47
C HIS A 391 35.27 -10.37 -14.98
N GLY A 392 34.25 -10.59 -14.17
CA GLY A 392 34.38 -11.01 -12.78
C GLY A 392 33.04 -11.53 -12.30
N GLY A 393 32.89 -12.85 -12.28
CA GLY A 393 31.68 -13.49 -11.77
C GLY A 393 31.60 -13.40 -10.25
N ALA A 394 30.39 -13.17 -9.76
CA ALA A 394 29.89 -13.65 -8.48
C ALA A 394 28.36 -13.66 -8.56
N ALA A 395 27.76 -14.77 -8.11
CA ALA A 395 26.32 -14.87 -7.93
C ALA A 395 25.91 -13.88 -6.83
N GLU A 396 25.04 -12.91 -7.16
CA GLU A 396 24.34 -12.12 -6.16
C GLU A 396 22.92 -12.68 -6.04
N ASP A 397 22.78 -13.52 -5.02
CA ASP A 397 21.53 -13.96 -4.43
C ASP A 397 20.70 -12.76 -3.96
N TRP A 398 19.39 -12.98 -3.85
CA TRP A 398 18.45 -12.01 -3.28
C TRP A 398 18.72 -11.81 -1.79
N GLU A 399 19.70 -10.99 -1.44
CA GLU A 399 19.79 -10.43 -0.10
C GLU A 399 19.18 -9.01 -0.11
N VAL A 400 18.04 -8.89 0.56
CA VAL A 400 17.60 -7.61 1.09
C VAL A 400 18.59 -7.27 2.20
N GLU A 401 19.66 -6.57 1.87
CA GLU A 401 20.48 -5.88 2.88
C GLU A 401 19.60 -4.83 3.55
N VAL A 402 18.94 -5.22 4.64
CA VAL A 402 18.44 -4.28 5.62
C VAL A 402 19.66 -3.77 6.36
N GLU A 403 20.16 -2.60 5.96
CA GLU A 403 21.16 -1.88 6.72
C GLU A 403 20.51 -1.38 8.02
N VAL A 404 20.45 -2.25 9.03
CA VAL A 404 20.03 -1.89 10.38
C VAL A 404 21.16 -1.06 10.99
N ALA A 405 20.99 0.26 10.99
CA ALA A 405 21.83 1.15 11.77
C ALA A 405 21.87 0.67 13.23
N GLY A 406 23.06 0.25 13.67
CA GLY A 406 23.23 -0.69 14.76
C GLY A 406 22.88 -0.21 16.17
N VAL A 407 22.51 -1.18 16.99
CA VAL A 407 22.76 -1.19 18.45
C VAL A 407 23.10 -2.64 18.84
N ASN A 408 24.32 -2.85 19.32
CA ASN A 408 24.83 -4.11 19.84
C ASN A 408 24.22 -4.36 21.23
N ILE A 409 23.41 -5.40 21.40
CA ILE A 409 22.98 -5.88 22.74
C ILE A 409 23.37 -7.36 22.86
N PRO A 410 24.23 -7.74 23.83
CA PRO A 410 24.70 -9.11 23.97
C PRO A 410 23.60 -9.99 24.60
N CYS A 411 23.12 -10.98 23.85
CA CYS A 411 22.30 -12.07 24.38
C CYS A 411 23.15 -13.01 25.25
N LYS A 412 22.88 -13.04 26.56
CA LYS A 412 23.31 -14.14 27.44
C LYS A 412 22.31 -15.29 27.31
N SER A 413 22.81 -16.47 26.94
CA SER A 413 22.06 -17.73 26.93
C SER A 413 21.60 -18.12 28.35
N PRO A 414 20.39 -18.69 28.52
CA PRO A 414 20.00 -19.29 29.78
C PRO A 414 20.66 -20.68 29.94
N VAL A 415 21.25 -20.90 31.12
CA VAL A 415 21.76 -22.19 31.59
C VAL A 415 20.56 -23.09 31.94
N PRO A 416 20.58 -24.40 31.63
CA PRO A 416 19.55 -25.33 32.07
C PRO A 416 19.77 -25.72 33.54
N GLU A 417 18.82 -25.40 34.41
CA GLU A 417 18.74 -26.00 35.74
C GLU A 417 17.91 -27.29 35.66
N GLY A 418 18.57 -28.41 35.90
CA GLY A 418 17.93 -29.66 36.28
C GLY A 418 18.04 -29.84 37.79
N SER A 419 16.89 -30.07 38.43
CA SER A 419 16.65 -31.05 39.50
C SER A 419 15.16 -31.09 39.81
#